data_AF-A0A6P5T824-F1
#
_entry.id   AF-A0A6P5T824-F1
#
_cell.length_a   1.000
_cell.length_b   1.000
_cell.length_c   1.000
_cell.angle_alpha   90.00
_cell.angle_beta   90.00
_cell.angle_gamma   90.00
#
_symmetry.space_group_name_H-M   'P 1'
#
loop_
_entity.id
_entity.type
_entity.pdbx_description
1 polymer ?
#
loop_
_entity_poly.entity_id
_entity_poly.type
_entity_poly.pdbx_seq_one_letter_code
_entity_poly.pdbx_strand_id
1 'polypeptide(L)'
;MRLSQLRAWEGKWMDIEPCAETLVVNIWDLMQAWSKGKLRSSEHMGVLKRCVSRFSLAFFWCFEDESVIYAPHEVVGEGNLRVYKPFICADYLKFRESNEESKFEKVGFTVKEFAGNTDSTFFKISVYE
;
A
#
# COMPACT_ATOMS: atom_id res chain seq x y z
N MET A 1 3.70 19.63 -15.56
CA MET A 1 2.36 19.61 -14.90
C MET A 1 2.45 18.53 -13.84
N ARG A 2 2.30 18.84 -12.55
CA ARG A 2 2.50 17.86 -11.46
C ARG A 2 1.14 17.29 -11.06
N LEU A 3 0.92 15.99 -11.24
CA LEU A 3 -0.42 15.41 -11.10
C LEU A 3 -0.57 14.53 -9.86
N SER A 4 0.47 13.80 -9.49
CA SER A 4 0.50 12.90 -8.34
C SER A 4 1.86 12.95 -7.67
N GLN A 5 1.90 12.64 -6.38
CA GLN A 5 3.14 12.44 -5.62
C GLN A 5 3.17 11.03 -5.04
N LEU A 6 4.35 10.45 -4.96
CA LEU A 6 4.65 9.16 -4.33
C LEU A 6 5.61 9.39 -3.18
N ARG A 7 5.41 8.72 -2.05
CA ARG A 7 6.38 8.72 -0.95
C ARG A 7 7.48 7.70 -1.22
N ALA A 8 8.69 8.19 -1.47
CA ALA A 8 9.89 7.40 -1.68
C ALA A 8 10.27 6.58 -0.44
N TRP A 9 11.24 5.68 -0.62
CA TRP A 9 11.73 4.85 0.47
C TRP A 9 12.35 5.65 1.62
N GLU A 10 12.99 6.77 1.29
CA GLU A 10 13.57 7.76 2.21
C GLU A 10 12.52 8.62 2.94
N GLY A 11 11.23 8.37 2.69
CA GLY A 11 10.13 9.14 3.26
C GLY A 11 9.85 10.48 2.57
N LYS A 12 10.63 10.84 1.54
CA LYS A 12 10.45 12.06 0.74
C LYS A 12 9.34 11.91 -0.29
N TRP A 13 8.56 12.96 -0.51
CA TRP A 13 7.58 13.01 -1.59
C TRP A 13 8.27 13.29 -2.93
N MET A 14 8.01 12.46 -3.93
CA MET A 14 8.50 12.60 -5.30
C MET A 14 7.33 12.87 -6.23
N ASP A 15 7.51 13.82 -7.14
CA ASP A 15 6.51 14.12 -8.17
C ASP A 15 6.49 13.01 -9.23
N ILE A 16 5.30 12.56 -9.61
CA ILE A 16 5.09 11.69 -10.77
C ILE A 16 4.71 12.58 -11.94
N GLU A 17 5.56 12.60 -12.97
CA GLU A 17 5.29 13.30 -14.21
C GLU A 17 4.50 12.37 -15.16
N PRO A 18 3.35 12.83 -15.69
CA PRO A 18 2.61 12.06 -16.67
C PRO A 18 3.39 12.02 -17.98
N CYS A 19 3.68 10.82 -18.47
CA CYS A 19 4.18 10.62 -19.82
C CYS A 19 3.00 10.25 -20.73
N ALA A 20 2.97 10.83 -21.93
CA ALA A 20 1.97 10.46 -22.94
C ALA A 20 2.03 8.94 -23.19
N GLU A 21 0.86 8.32 -23.38
CA GLU A 21 0.73 6.88 -23.68
C GLU A 21 1.29 5.94 -22.60
N THR A 22 1.39 6.42 -21.36
CA THR A 22 1.83 5.60 -20.22
C THR A 22 0.76 5.45 -19.16
N LEU A 23 0.86 4.36 -18.40
CA LEU A 23 0.06 4.11 -17.22
C LEU A 23 0.96 4.18 -15.98
N VAL A 24 0.45 4.79 -14.92
CA VAL A 24 1.06 4.71 -13.59
C VAL A 24 0.46 3.51 -12.88
N VAL A 25 1.31 2.55 -12.51
CA VAL A 25 0.89 1.35 -11.76
C VAL A 25 1.39 1.46 -10.34
N ASN A 26 0.46 1.43 -9.38
CA ASN A 26 0.77 1.38 -7.95
C ASN A 26 0.51 -0.03 -7.39
N ILE A 27 1.34 -0.42 -6.42
CA ILE A 27 1.18 -1.66 -5.68
C ILE A 27 0.41 -1.39 -4.40
N TRP A 28 -0.48 -2.32 -4.03
CA TRP A 28 -1.26 -2.25 -2.80
C TRP A 28 -0.89 -3.35 -1.80
N ASP A 29 -1.47 -3.25 -0.61
CA ASP A 29 -1.10 -4.02 0.58
C ASP A 29 -1.18 -5.54 0.39
N LEU A 30 -2.20 -6.04 -0.30
CA LEU A 30 -2.35 -7.48 -0.57
C LEU A 30 -1.19 -8.03 -1.40
N MET A 31 -0.75 -7.29 -2.42
CA MET A 31 0.38 -7.67 -3.26
C MET A 31 1.72 -7.52 -2.52
N GLN A 32 1.83 -6.57 -1.60
CA GLN A 32 2.97 -6.50 -0.68
C GLN A 32 3.05 -7.76 0.20
N ALA A 33 1.94 -8.23 0.75
CA ALA A 33 1.92 -9.44 1.56
C ALA A 33 2.28 -10.69 0.74
N TRP A 34 1.65 -10.86 -0.43
CA TRP A 34 1.91 -11.96 -1.34
C TRP A 34 3.38 -12.00 -1.81
N SER A 35 3.98 -10.84 -2.04
CA SER A 35 5.39 -10.74 -2.49
C SER A 35 6.42 -10.83 -1.36
N LYS A 36 6.02 -11.16 -0.11
CA LYS A 36 6.89 -11.12 1.08
C LYS A 36 7.57 -9.75 1.26
N GLY A 37 6.86 -8.67 0.92
CA GLY A 37 7.36 -7.31 1.03
C GLY A 37 8.35 -6.87 -0.06
N LYS A 38 8.63 -7.71 -1.07
CA LYS A 38 9.48 -7.34 -2.21
C LYS A 38 8.86 -6.22 -3.03
N LEU A 39 7.53 -6.22 -3.16
CA LEU A 39 6.77 -5.13 -3.77
C LEU A 39 6.20 -4.26 -2.66
N ARG A 40 6.51 -2.96 -2.68
CA ARG A 40 6.11 -2.03 -1.63
C ARG A 40 4.80 -1.33 -1.98
N SER A 41 3.82 -1.46 -1.09
CA SER A 41 2.66 -0.57 -1.01
C SER A 41 3.14 0.82 -0.58
N SER A 42 2.95 1.80 -1.45
CA SER A 42 3.50 3.14 -1.28
C SER A 42 2.39 4.17 -1.15
N GLU A 43 2.58 5.10 -0.21
CA GLU A 43 1.71 6.26 -0.06
C GLU A 43 1.77 7.10 -1.33
N HIS A 44 0.60 7.46 -1.84
CA HIS A 44 0.45 8.33 -3.00
C HIS A 44 -0.65 9.33 -2.74
N MET A 45 -0.50 10.54 -3.29
CA MET A 45 -1.47 11.61 -3.13
C MET A 45 -1.62 12.38 -4.44
N GLY A 46 -2.85 12.71 -4.81
CA GLY A 46 -3.13 13.62 -5.91
C GLY A 46 -2.89 15.06 -5.46
N VAL A 47 -2.10 15.83 -6.21
CA VAL A 47 -1.82 17.24 -5.88
C VAL A 47 -2.41 18.16 -6.95
N LEU A 48 -3.15 19.19 -6.51
CA LEU A 48 -3.66 20.25 -7.38
C LEU A 48 -2.82 21.51 -7.15
N LYS A 49 -1.88 21.82 -8.05
CA LYS A 49 -1.01 23.00 -7.93
C LYS A 49 -1.45 24.21 -8.74
N ARG A 50 -2.46 24.07 -9.62
CA ARG A 50 -2.97 25.12 -10.50
C ARG A 50 -4.48 24.98 -10.64
N CYS A 51 -5.19 26.09 -10.88
CA CYS A 51 -6.62 26.11 -11.22
C CYS A 51 -6.88 25.61 -12.65
N VAL A 52 -6.46 24.38 -12.95
CA VAL A 52 -6.73 23.68 -14.21
C VAL A 52 -7.47 22.40 -13.90
N SER A 53 -8.48 22.07 -14.70
CA SER A 53 -9.19 20.80 -14.57
C SER A 53 -8.27 19.64 -14.92
N ARG A 54 -8.42 18.53 -14.20
CA ARG A 54 -7.71 17.27 -14.44
C ARG A 54 -8.71 16.14 -14.48
N PHE A 55 -8.57 15.28 -15.47
CA PHE A 55 -9.27 14.00 -15.53
C PHE A 55 -8.27 12.86 -15.32
N SER A 56 -8.63 11.88 -14.49
CA SER A 56 -7.84 10.68 -14.25
C SER A 56 -8.80 9.52 -14.04
N LEU A 57 -8.49 8.37 -14.63
CA LEU A 57 -9.22 7.12 -14.43
C LEU A 57 -8.32 6.15 -13.66
N ALA A 58 -8.83 5.60 -12.57
CA ALA A 58 -8.15 4.58 -11.80
C ALA A 58 -8.86 3.24 -11.98
N PHE A 59 -8.08 2.17 -12.12
CA PHE A 59 -8.55 0.80 -12.14
C PHE A 59 -7.90 0.06 -10.97
N PHE A 60 -8.72 -0.66 -10.20
CA PHE A 60 -8.25 -1.43 -9.04
C PHE A 60 -8.45 -2.91 -9.32
N TRP A 61 -7.36 -3.66 -9.20
CA TRP A 61 -7.39 -5.12 -9.22
C TRP A 61 -7.21 -5.64 -7.80
N CYS A 62 -8.02 -6.64 -7.42
CA CYS A 62 -7.99 -7.27 -6.11
C CYS A 62 -8.08 -8.79 -6.25
N PHE A 63 -7.65 -9.50 -5.21
CA PHE A 63 -7.88 -10.94 -5.07
C PHE A 63 -9.36 -11.21 -4.75
N GLU A 64 -9.83 -12.42 -5.05
CA GLU A 64 -11.17 -12.87 -4.65
C GLU A 64 -11.32 -12.85 -3.13
N ASP A 65 -12.53 -12.60 -2.66
CA ASP A 65 -12.85 -12.41 -1.24
C ASP A 65 -12.45 -13.62 -0.39
N GLU A 66 -12.69 -14.85 -0.88
CA GLU A 66 -12.34 -16.08 -0.16
C GLU A 66 -10.86 -16.48 -0.30
N SER A 67 -10.06 -15.77 -1.11
CA SER A 67 -8.66 -16.11 -1.33
C SER A 67 -7.84 -15.98 -0.04
N VAL A 68 -7.05 -17.01 0.25
CA VAL A 68 -6.03 -16.95 1.30
C VAL A 68 -4.78 -16.27 0.73
N ILE A 69 -4.44 -15.10 1.29
CA ILE A 69 -3.26 -14.32 0.94
C ILE A 69 -2.07 -14.83 1.74
N TYR A 70 -1.07 -15.35 1.04
CA TYR A 70 0.20 -15.75 1.62
C TYR A 70 1.31 -15.68 0.57
N ALA A 71 2.55 -15.52 1.01
CA ALA A 71 3.69 -15.58 0.11
C ALA A 71 3.97 -17.04 -0.33
N PRO A 72 3.97 -17.35 -1.63
CA PRO A 72 4.31 -18.68 -2.16
C PRO A 72 5.74 -19.09 -1.79
N HIS A 73 6.01 -20.39 -1.78
CA HIS A 73 7.33 -20.89 -1.36
C HIS A 73 8.46 -20.38 -2.26
N GLU A 74 8.19 -20.29 -3.57
CA GLU A 74 9.08 -19.76 -4.60
C GLU A 74 9.44 -18.29 -4.34
N VAL A 75 8.50 -17.52 -3.80
CA VAL A 75 8.72 -16.12 -3.42
C VAL A 75 9.50 -16.02 -2.12
N VAL A 76 9.22 -16.91 -1.16
CA VAL A 76 9.86 -16.91 0.16
C VAL A 76 11.32 -17.33 0.08
N GLY A 77 11.64 -18.33 -0.74
CA GLY A 77 12.95 -18.98 -0.85
C GLY A 77 13.20 -20.02 0.24
N GLU A 78 14.14 -20.93 -0.01
CA GLU A 78 14.57 -21.93 0.98
C GLU A 78 15.18 -21.28 2.22
N GLY A 79 14.98 -21.91 3.38
CA GLY A 79 15.53 -21.45 4.67
C GLY A 79 14.94 -20.15 5.22
N ASN A 80 13.96 -19.56 4.54
CA ASN A 80 13.39 -18.27 4.89
C ASN A 80 11.98 -18.40 5.50
N LEU A 81 11.64 -17.48 6.41
CA LEU A 81 10.30 -17.37 6.98
C LEU A 81 9.43 -16.37 6.20
N ARG A 82 8.11 -16.58 6.25
CA ARG A 82 7.14 -15.58 5.78
C ARG A 82 7.16 -14.38 6.72
N VAL A 83 7.06 -13.18 6.16
CA VAL A 83 6.98 -11.92 6.92
C VAL A 83 5.55 -11.68 7.44
N TYR A 84 4.57 -12.17 6.69
CA TYR A 84 3.14 -12.04 6.97
C TYR A 84 2.54 -13.42 7.24
N LYS A 85 1.69 -13.52 8.26
CA LYS A 85 0.84 -14.70 8.50
C LYS A 85 -0.18 -14.83 7.36
N PRO A 86 -0.56 -16.03 6.92
CA PRO A 86 -1.65 -16.20 5.97
C PRO A 86 -2.98 -15.62 6.50
N PHE A 87 -3.77 -15.00 5.64
CA PHE A 87 -5.08 -14.42 6.00
C PHE A 87 -6.06 -14.42 4.82
N ILE A 88 -7.36 -14.27 5.09
CA ILE A 88 -8.41 -14.19 4.05
C ILE A 88 -8.52 -12.76 3.52
N CYS A 89 -8.62 -12.59 2.20
CA CYS A 89 -8.71 -11.29 1.53
C CYS A 89 -9.84 -10.42 2.11
N ALA A 90 -11.06 -10.97 2.19
CA ALA A 90 -12.22 -10.26 2.71
C ALA A 90 -12.05 -9.77 4.15
N ASP A 91 -11.33 -10.51 5.01
CA ASP A 91 -11.10 -10.09 6.39
C ASP A 91 -10.19 -8.85 6.45
N TYR A 92 -9.18 -8.80 5.59
CA TYR A 92 -8.33 -7.61 5.46
C TYR A 92 -9.10 -6.42 4.88
N LEU A 93 -9.95 -6.63 3.88
CA LEU A 93 -10.79 -5.57 3.32
C LEU A 93 -11.77 -5.01 4.37
N LYS A 94 -12.40 -5.87 5.18
CA LYS A 94 -13.24 -5.43 6.31
C LYS A 94 -12.44 -4.68 7.37
N PHE A 95 -11.23 -5.13 7.69
CA PHE A 95 -10.33 -4.41 8.59
C PHE A 95 -9.99 -3.02 8.04
N ARG A 96 -9.80 -2.90 6.73
CA ARG A 96 -9.56 -1.65 6.03
C ARG A 96 -10.77 -0.71 6.08
N GLU A 97 -11.98 -1.21 5.83
CA GLU A 97 -13.23 -0.44 5.81
C GLU A 97 -13.71 -0.01 7.21
N SER A 98 -13.68 -0.90 8.19
CA SER A 98 -14.14 -0.63 9.56
C SER A 98 -13.32 0.45 10.28
N ASN A 99 -12.15 0.78 9.75
CA ASN A 99 -11.28 1.83 10.26
C ASN A 99 -11.45 3.18 9.53
N GLU A 100 -12.31 3.27 8.51
CA GLU A 100 -12.56 4.48 7.70
C GLU A 100 -13.38 5.57 8.42
N GLU A 101 -14.08 5.24 9.51
CA GLU A 101 -14.77 6.23 10.34
C GLU A 101 -13.80 7.22 11.03
N SER A 102 -12.49 6.93 11.02
CA SER A 102 -11.45 7.84 11.47
C SER A 102 -10.66 8.45 10.29
N LYS A 103 -11.21 9.55 9.76
CA LYS A 103 -10.59 10.70 9.05
C LYS A 103 -9.19 10.48 8.43
N PHE A 104 -9.10 10.78 7.13
CA PHE A 104 -8.01 11.30 6.25
C PHE A 104 -6.58 11.66 6.77
N GLU A 105 -6.21 11.39 8.02
CA GLU A 105 -4.97 11.80 8.69
C GLU A 105 -4.16 10.62 9.25
N LYS A 106 -4.65 9.38 9.22
CA LYS A 106 -3.90 8.23 9.75
C LYS A 106 -3.31 7.34 8.67
N VAL A 107 -1.98 7.40 8.54
CA VAL A 107 -1.10 6.36 7.96
C VAL A 107 -0.96 5.19 8.96
N GLY A 108 -2.09 4.67 9.43
CA GLY A 108 -2.20 3.40 10.16
C GLY A 108 -3.11 2.48 9.35
N PHE A 109 -3.18 1.20 9.66
CA PHE A 109 -3.93 0.16 8.94
C PHE A 109 -3.21 -0.40 7.70
N THR A 110 -1.94 -0.75 7.88
CA THR A 110 -1.18 -1.50 6.87
C THR A 110 -1.33 -3.01 7.05
N VAL A 111 -1.06 -3.78 6.00
CA VAL A 111 -0.99 -5.26 6.09
C VAL A 111 0.05 -5.75 7.11
N LYS A 112 1.02 -4.92 7.48
CA LYS A 112 1.96 -5.22 8.58
C LYS A 112 1.27 -5.22 9.94
N GLU A 113 0.32 -4.32 10.17
CA GLU A 113 -0.45 -4.28 11.42
C GLU A 113 -1.45 -5.44 11.48
N PHE A 114 -2.05 -5.78 10.34
CA PHE A 114 -3.03 -6.85 10.27
C PHE A 114 -2.40 -8.25 10.38
N ALA A 115 -1.31 -8.49 9.65
CA ALA A 115 -0.75 -9.83 9.46
C ALA A 115 0.77 -9.92 9.67
N GLY A 116 1.45 -8.83 10.03
CA GLY A 116 2.89 -8.85 10.26
C GLY A 116 3.28 -9.72 11.44
N ASN A 117 4.43 -10.40 11.33
CA ASN A 117 5.03 -11.07 12.48
C ASN A 117 5.61 -10.01 13.45
N THR A 118 5.28 -10.14 14.73
CA THR A 118 5.44 -9.13 15.80
C THR A 118 6.88 -8.74 16.17
N ASP A 119 7.90 -9.21 15.46
CA ASP A 119 9.32 -8.88 15.74
C ASP A 119 9.87 -7.74 14.86
N SER A 120 9.01 -7.00 14.17
CA SER A 120 9.44 -5.85 13.35
C SER A 120 9.22 -4.54 14.11
N THR A 121 10.31 -3.98 14.62
CA THR A 121 10.42 -2.67 15.31
C THR A 121 9.43 -1.63 14.79
N PHE A 122 8.50 -1.23 15.66
CA PHE A 122 7.57 -0.13 15.44
C PHE A 122 8.34 1.19 15.35
N PHE A 123 8.33 1.85 14.18
CA PHE A 123 8.65 3.27 14.13
C PHE A 123 7.39 4.06 14.48
N LYS A 124 7.31 4.44 15.76
CA LYS A 124 6.33 5.41 16.27
C LYS A 124 6.76 6.79 15.74
N ILE A 125 6.03 7.36 14.79
CA ILE A 125 6.20 8.77 14.43
C ILE A 125 5.16 9.56 15.24
N SER A 126 5.63 10.24 16.28
CA SER A 126 4.87 11.31 16.93
C SER A 126 4.91 12.54 16.02
N VAL A 127 3.75 13.11 15.73
CA VAL A 127 3.64 14.44 15.12
C VAL A 127 3.37 15.43 16.25
N TYR A 128 4.25 16.41 16.42
CA TYR A 128 3.97 17.61 17.21
C TYR A 128 3.26 18.63 16.31
N GLU A 129 2.38 19.42 16.94
CA GLU A 129 1.44 20.41 16.36
C GLU A 129 1.96 21.23 15.18
#